data_AF-A0A1F9MFM9-F1
#
_entry.id   AF-A0A1F9MFM9-F1
#
_cell.length_a   1.000
_cell.length_b   1.000
_cell.length_c   1.000
_cell.angle_alpha   90.00
_cell.angle_beta   90.00
_cell.angle_gamma   90.00
#
_symmetry.space_group_name_H-M   'P 1'
#
loop_
_entity.id
_entity.type
_entity.pdbx_description
1 polymer ?
#
loop_
_entity_poly.entity_id
_entity_poly.type
_entity_poly.pdbx_seq_one_letter_code
_entity_poly.pdbx_strand_id
1 'polypeptide(L)' 'MELGQKLFNDKTLGGSTGDKSCNSCHANGKGLEKAGNNPKLAEAINRCVVNMGGKKIDGRTVEMKSLELYIKSLAK' A
#
# COMPACT_ATOMS: atom_id res chain seq x y z
N MET A 1 12.67 -2.96 3.04
CA MET A 1 12.26 -1.57 2.69
C MET A 1 12.05 -1.40 1.19
N GLU A 2 13.02 -1.79 0.35
CA GLU A 2 12.95 -1.62 -1.12
C GLU A 2 11.73 -2.27 -1.78
N LEU A 3 11.36 -3.51 -1.39
CA LEU A 3 10.17 -4.16 -1.94
C LEU A 3 8.88 -3.38 -1.64
N GLY A 4 8.72 -2.90 -0.40
CA GLY A 4 7.55 -2.12 -0.01
C GLY A 4 7.45 -0.81 -0.80
N GLN A 5 8.57 -0.13 -1.01
CA GLN A 5 8.62 1.06 -1.87
C GLN A 5 8.29 0.74 -3.33
N LYS A 6 8.83 -0.35 -3.88
CA LYS A 6 8.53 -0.79 -5.24
C LYS A 6 7.03 -1.05 -5.40
N LEU A 7 6.43 -1.84 -4.51
CA LEU A 7 5.00 -2.16 -4.53
C LEU A 7 4.13 -0.92 -4.32
N PHE A 8 4.54 0.03 -3.48
CA PHE A 8 3.82 1.29 -3.29
C PHE A 8 3.76 2.15 -4.57
N ASN A 9 4.73 1.99 -5.46
CA ASN A 9 4.79 2.67 -6.76
C ASN A 9 4.24 1.83 -7.92
N ASP A 10 3.85 0.58 -7.67
CA ASP A 10 3.36 -0.35 -8.68
C ASP A 10 1.87 -0.09 -8.99
N LYS A 11 1.57 0.19 -10.26
CA LYS A 11 0.21 0.42 -10.77
C LYS A 11 -0.56 -0.89 -10.96
N THR A 12 0.15 -2.02 -11.00
CA THR A 12 -0.40 -3.35 -11.25
C THR A 12 -0.57 -4.16 -9.96
N LEU A 13 -0.31 -3.54 -8.80
CA LEU A 13 -0.38 -4.20 -7.49
C LEU A 13 -1.72 -4.94 -7.29
N GLY A 14 -1.65 -6.20 -6.88
CA GLY A 14 -2.83 -7.05 -6.70
C GLY A 14 -3.57 -7.37 -8.00
N GLY A 15 -2.94 -7.19 -9.17
CA GLY A 15 -3.57 -7.32 -10.48
C GLY A 15 -4.46 -6.13 -10.85
N SER A 16 -4.21 -4.95 -10.27
CA SER A 16 -4.92 -3.72 -10.62
C SER A 16 -4.75 -3.40 -12.11
N THR A 17 -5.83 -2.96 -12.76
CA THR A 17 -5.85 -2.64 -14.19
C THR A 17 -5.83 -1.13 -14.47
N GLY A 18 -5.74 -0.31 -13.42
CA GLY A 18 -5.68 1.14 -13.51
C GLY A 18 -4.28 1.68 -13.81
N ASP A 19 -4.19 3.00 -13.95
CA ASP A 19 -2.94 3.74 -14.22
C ASP A 19 -2.33 4.38 -12.96
N LYS A 20 -2.94 4.15 -11.79
CA LYS A 20 -2.57 4.73 -10.50
C LYS A 20 -1.89 3.71 -9.61
N SER A 21 -0.90 4.18 -8.85
CA SER A 21 -0.31 3.46 -7.73
C SER A 21 -0.66 4.15 -6.41
N CYS A 22 -0.23 3.58 -5.28
CA CYS A 22 -0.43 4.23 -3.98
C CYS A 22 0.21 5.63 -3.98
N ASN A 23 1.40 5.76 -4.57
CA ASN A 23 2.10 7.04 -4.67
C ASN A 23 1.39 8.08 -5.55
N SER A 24 0.55 7.65 -6.50
CA SER A 24 -0.24 8.57 -7.32
C SER A 24 -1.27 9.35 -6.50
N CYS A 25 -1.82 8.75 -5.43
CA CYS A 25 -2.76 9.40 -4.51
C CYS A 25 -2.08 9.94 -3.24
N HIS A 26 -1.09 9.21 -2.72
CA HIS A 26 -0.34 9.53 -1.52
C HIS A 26 1.11 9.89 -1.87
N ALA A 27 1.26 10.98 -2.64
CA ALA A 27 2.58 11.44 -3.10
C ALA A 27 3.54 11.61 -1.91
N ASN A 28 4.63 10.84 -1.93
CA ASN A 28 5.63 10.80 -0.85
C ASN A 28 5.03 10.56 0.56
N GLY A 29 3.93 9.80 0.63
CA GLY A 29 3.26 9.48 1.90
C GLY A 29 2.29 10.53 2.43
N LYS A 30 2.01 11.60 1.67
CA LYS A 30 1.02 12.63 2.08
C LYS A 30 -0.34 11.99 2.40
N GLY A 31 -0.88 12.31 3.58
CA GLY A 31 -2.13 11.76 4.08
C GLY A 31 -2.02 10.38 4.75
N LEU A 32 -0.81 9.84 4.91
CA LEU A 32 -0.53 8.57 5.60
C LEU A 32 0.18 8.75 6.94
N GLU A 33 0.26 9.97 7.46
CA GLU A 33 1.01 10.35 8.67
C GLU A 33 0.57 9.52 9.90
N LYS A 34 -0.71 9.12 9.95
CA LYS A 34 -1.26 8.28 11.03
C LYS A 34 -1.46 6.82 10.62
N ALA A 35 -1.18 6.46 9.37
CA ALA A 35 -1.46 5.12 8.86
C ALA A 35 -0.60 4.05 9.57
N GLY A 36 0.62 4.39 9.99
CA GLY A 36 1.52 3.46 10.66
C GLY A 36 1.01 2.95 12.01
N ASN A 37 0.17 3.72 12.71
CA ASN A 37 -0.43 3.36 13.99
C ASN A 37 -1.79 2.66 13.86
N ASN A 38 -2.27 2.46 12.62
CA ASN A 38 -3.54 1.80 12.39
C ASN A 38 -3.40 0.27 12.59
N PRO A 39 -4.05 -0.35 13.59
CA PRO A 39 -4.00 -1.80 13.80
C PRO A 39 -4.61 -2.58 12.63
N LYS A 40 -5.39 -1.91 11.76
CA LYS A 40 -6.04 -2.46 10.58
C LYS A 40 -5.37 -1.99 9.28
N LEU A 41 -4.05 -1.74 9.30
CA LEU A 41 -3.32 -1.21 8.15
C LEU A 41 -3.42 -2.14 6.92
N ALA A 42 -3.23 -3.45 7.09
CA ALA A 42 -3.41 -4.41 5.99
C ALA A 42 -4.81 -4.36 5.36
N GLU A 43 -5.87 -4.16 6.16
CA GLU A 43 -7.24 -4.01 5.66
C GLU A 43 -7.43 -2.68 4.92
N ALA A 44 -6.77 -1.60 5.36
CA ALA A 44 -6.77 -0.32 4.66
C ALA A 44 -6.05 -0.42 3.31
N ILE A 45 -4.87 -1.05 3.27
CA ILE A 45 -4.12 -1.32 2.03
C ILE A 45 -5.00 -2.10 1.04
N ASN A 46 -5.64 -3.18 1.49
CA ASN A 46 -6.51 -3.99 0.65
C ASN A 46 -7.73 -3.22 0.12
N ARG A 47 -8.31 -2.31 0.91
CA ARG A 47 -9.38 -1.41 0.42
C ARG A 47 -8.89 -0.53 -0.72
N CYS A 48 -7.68 0.05 -0.59
CA CYS A 48 -7.08 0.84 -1.65
C CYS A 48 -6.82 0.02 -2.92
N VAL A 49 -6.23 -1.18 -2.79
CA VAL A 49 -5.95 -2.08 -3.92
C VAL A 49 -7.24 -2.44 -4.66
N VAL A 50 -8.30 -2.82 -3.94
CA VAL A 50 -9.60 -3.13 -4.55
C VAL A 50 -10.21 -1.91 -5.23
N ASN A 51 -10.10 -0.73 -4.64
CA ASN A 51 -10.57 0.52 -5.25
C ASN A 51 -9.82 0.89 -6.53
N MET A 52 -8.59 0.40 -6.71
CA MET A 52 -7.81 0.54 -7.95
C MET A 52 -8.08 -0.59 -8.97
N GLY A 53 -9.08 -1.44 -8.71
CA GLY A 53 -9.47 -2.57 -9.58
C GLY A 53 -8.66 -3.84 -9.35
N GLY A 54 -7.80 -3.89 -8.32
CA GLY A 54 -7.05 -5.08 -7.96
C GLY A 54 -7.82 -6.05 -7.06
N LYS A 55 -7.16 -7.15 -6.69
CA LYS A 55 -7.63 -8.14 -5.73
C LYS A 55 -6.94 -7.99 -4.40
N LYS A 56 -7.61 -8.44 -3.34
CA LYS A 56 -7.03 -8.48 -2.00
C LYS A 56 -5.75 -9.32 -2.00
N ILE A 57 -4.73 -8.80 -1.36
CA ILE A 57 -3.48 -9.47 -1.04
C ILE A 57 -3.65 -10.14 0.33
N ASP A 58 -3.24 -11.41 0.46
CA ASP A 58 -3.28 -12.10 1.75
C ASP A 58 -2.34 -11.38 2.74
N GLY A 59 -2.88 -11.03 3.91
CA GLY A 59 -2.15 -10.25 4.92
C GLY A 59 -0.91 -10.94 5.48
N ARG A 60 -0.75 -12.25 5.24
CA ARG A 60 0.39 -13.04 5.72
C ARG A 60 1.56 -13.03 4.75
N THR A 61 1.38 -12.56 3.51
CA THR A 61 2.42 -12.59 2.48
C THR A 61 3.52 -11.57 2.76
N VAL A 62 4.70 -11.83 2.17
CA VAL A 62 5.84 -10.91 2.23
C VAL A 62 5.49 -9.56 1.59
N GLU A 63 4.64 -9.55 0.57
CA GLU A 63 4.20 -8.35 -0.13
C GLU A 63 3.42 -7.41 0.79
N MET A 64 2.39 -7.93 1.49
CA MET A 64 1.62 -7.10 2.44
C MET A 64 2.52 -6.58 3.56
N LYS A 65 3.31 -7.46 4.19
CA LYS A 65 4.21 -7.06 5.28
C LYS A 65 5.21 -5.99 4.84
N SER A 66 5.72 -6.09 3.60
CA SER A 66 6.65 -5.11 3.05
C SER A 66 5.97 -3.76 2.81
N LEU A 67 4.74 -3.75 2.31
CA LEU A 67 3.93 -2.53 2.17
C LEU A 67 3.65 -1.89 3.53
N GLU A 68 3.24 -2.66 4.53
CA GLU A 68 2.99 -2.16 5.88
C GLU A 68 4.23 -1.50 6.48
N LEU A 69 5.40 -2.16 6.37
CA LEU A 69 6.67 -1.61 6.85
C LEU A 69 7.03 -0.31 6.14
N TYR A 70 6.85 -0.26 4.81
CA TYR A 70 7.15 0.95 4.06
C TYR A 70 6.20 2.10 4.41
N ILE A 71 4.88 1.85 4.48
CA ILE A 71 3.90 2.88 4.87
C ILE A 71 4.15 3.37 6.30
N LYS A 72 4.50 2.48 7.23
CA LYS A 72 4.92 2.86 8.59
C LYS A 72 6.13 3.78 8.58
N SER A 73 7.09 3.57 7.68
CA SER A 73 8.25 4.46 7.56
C SER A 73 7.94 5.85 6.97
N LEU A 74 6.81 5.98 6.27
CA LEU A 74 6.30 7.24 5.73
C LEU A 74 5.50 8.04 6.75
N ALA A 75 5.01 7.39 7.81
CA ALA A 75 4.36 8.05 8.94
C ALA A 75 5.42 8.84 9.74
N LYS A 76 5.49 10.14 9.48
CA LYS A 76 6.29 11.12 10.23
C LYS A 76 5.39 11.92 11.15
#